data_AF-A0A3D4DTW6-F1
#
_entry.id   AF-A0A3D4DTW6-F1
#
_cell.length_a   1.000
_cell.length_b   1.000
_cell.length_c   1.000
_cell.angle_alpha   90.00
_cell.angle_beta   90.00
_cell.angle_gamma   90.00
#
_symmetry.space_group_name_H-M   'P 1'
#
loop_
_entity.id
_entity.type
_entity.pdbx_description
1 polymer ?
#
loop_
_entity_poly.entity_id
_entity_poly.type
_entity_poly.pdbx_seq_one_letter_code
_entity_poly.pdbx_strand_id
1 'polypeptide(L)'
;MSDRLRPLEDLTRILLDAELAKLRQLSQESRLREDEATRLGEALATRSEQLKTIDPLTDLALQTGQDAQWQAWAAHAKKRLMREAAEVAARREAQRKKAQRAFGQVEALAGIRRLEDEERMLRAARRVHSDPDGSGRSG
;
A
#
# COMPACT_ATOMS: atom_id res chain seq x y z
N MET A 1 -16.66 23.34 -20.35
CA MET A 1 -16.86 22.27 -19.34
C MET A 1 -15.55 21.70 -18.82
N SER A 2 -14.43 21.73 -19.56
CA SER A 2 -13.15 21.19 -19.08
C SER A 2 -12.53 21.87 -17.84
N ASP A 3 -12.96 23.08 -17.44
CA ASP A 3 -12.62 23.64 -16.11
C ASP A 3 -13.38 22.96 -14.96
N ARG A 4 -14.51 22.30 -15.23
CA ARG A 4 -15.32 21.62 -14.21
C ARG A 4 -14.78 20.23 -13.84
N LEU A 5 -14.01 19.59 -14.72
CA LEU A 5 -13.40 18.27 -14.46
C LEU A 5 -12.06 18.37 -13.70
N ARG A 6 -11.30 19.47 -13.87
CA ARG A 6 -10.00 19.65 -13.20
C ARG A 6 -10.05 19.49 -11.68
N PRO A 7 -10.99 20.14 -10.94
CA PRO A 7 -11.06 19.95 -9.49
C PRO A 7 -11.31 18.49 -9.08
N LEU A 8 -12.04 17.73 -9.92
CA LEU A 8 -12.33 16.33 -9.67
C LEU A 8 -11.12 15.43 -9.98
N GLU A 9 -10.36 15.74 -11.04
CA GLU A 9 -9.09 15.10 -11.35
C GLU A 9 -8.06 15.33 -10.24
N ASP A 10 -7.93 16.56 -9.76
CA ASP A 10 -7.02 16.92 -8.67
C ASP A 10 -7.40 16.18 -7.39
N LEU A 11 -8.69 16.18 -7.03
CA LEU A 11 -9.18 15.48 -5.84
C LEU A 11 -8.95 13.97 -5.93
N THR A 12 -9.27 13.34 -7.07
CA THR A 12 -9.09 11.88 -7.23
C THR A 12 -7.62 11.49 -7.23
N ARG A 13 -6.74 12.35 -7.73
CA ARG A 13 -5.28 12.14 -7.66
C ARG A 13 -4.75 12.27 -6.22
N ILE A 14 -5.19 13.28 -5.48
CA ILE A 14 -4.86 13.44 -4.05
C ILE A 14 -5.34 12.21 -3.25
N LEU A 15 -6.56 11.73 -3.53
CA LEU A 15 -7.08 10.52 -2.89
C LEU A 15 -6.21 9.32 -3.23
N LEU A 16 -5.88 9.09 -4.51
CA LEU A 16 -4.99 8.00 -4.90
C LEU A 16 -3.65 8.06 -4.17
N ASP A 17 -3.02 9.23 -4.12
CA ASP A 17 -1.75 9.42 -3.42
C ASP A 17 -1.85 9.12 -1.93
N ALA A 18 -2.94 9.55 -1.27
CA ALA A 18 -3.22 9.23 0.13
C ALA A 18 -3.41 7.71 0.35
N GLU A 19 -4.16 7.05 -0.53
CA GLU A 19 -4.40 5.60 -0.43
C GLU A 19 -3.08 4.81 -0.63
N LEU A 20 -2.22 5.25 -1.55
CA LEU A 20 -0.89 4.68 -1.79
C LEU A 20 0.07 4.93 -0.62
N ALA A 21 0.07 6.12 -0.04
CA ALA A 21 0.86 6.44 1.15
C ALA A 21 0.47 5.53 2.32
N LYS A 22 -0.83 5.31 2.51
CA LYS A 22 -1.34 4.40 3.55
C LYS A 22 -0.94 2.94 3.29
N LEU A 23 -0.93 2.49 2.03
CA LEU A 23 -0.41 1.15 1.68
C LEU A 23 1.07 0.98 2.03
N ARG A 24 1.89 2.01 1.78
CA ARG A 24 3.31 2.00 2.15
C ARG A 24 3.48 1.90 3.66
N GLN A 25 2.72 2.70 4.42
CA GLN A 25 2.72 2.65 5.88
C GLN A 25 2.36 1.24 6.40
N LEU A 26 1.27 0.64 5.92
CA LEU A 26 0.86 -0.71 6.33
C LEU A 26 1.88 -1.78 5.93
N SER A 27 2.54 -1.61 4.79
CA SER A 27 3.60 -2.54 4.35
C SER A 27 4.83 -2.46 5.26
N GLN A 28 5.19 -1.27 5.73
CA GLN A 28 6.26 -1.08 6.71
C GLN A 28 5.87 -1.67 8.07
N GLU A 29 4.64 -1.44 8.54
CA GLU A 29 4.16 -2.00 9.81
C GLU A 29 4.20 -3.55 9.80
N SER A 30 3.80 -4.20 8.69
CA SER A 30 3.84 -5.66 8.55
C SER A 30 5.28 -6.18 8.65
N ARG A 31 6.20 -5.56 7.90
CA ARG A 31 7.62 -5.93 7.91
C ARG A 31 8.23 -5.82 9.29
N LEU A 32 7.95 -4.73 10.02
CA LEU A 32 8.46 -4.55 11.39
C LEU A 32 8.04 -5.71 12.31
N ARG A 33 6.78 -6.15 12.25
CA ARG A 33 6.28 -7.27 13.06
C ARG A 33 6.90 -8.61 12.64
N GLU A 34 7.06 -8.83 11.35
CA GLU A 34 7.73 -10.02 10.80
C GLU A 34 9.21 -10.08 11.21
N ASP A 35 9.92 -8.95 11.15
CA ASP A 35 11.32 -8.81 11.55
C ASP A 35 11.50 -9.02 13.07
N GLU A 36 10.59 -8.49 13.88
CA GLU A 36 10.57 -8.74 15.34
C GLU A 36 10.34 -10.22 15.65
N ALA A 37 9.40 -10.88 14.95
CA ALA A 37 9.13 -12.30 15.15
C ALA A 37 10.28 -13.19 14.69
N THR A 38 10.98 -12.78 13.62
CA THR A 38 12.17 -13.46 13.11
C THR A 38 13.31 -13.36 14.11
N ARG A 39 13.63 -12.16 14.59
CA ARG A 39 14.66 -11.94 15.63
C ARG A 39 14.40 -12.74 16.90
N LEU A 40 13.13 -12.83 17.34
CA LEU A 40 12.76 -13.64 18.49
C LEU A 40 12.92 -15.15 18.22
N GLY A 41 12.64 -15.59 16.98
CA GLY A 41 12.88 -16.95 16.53
C GLY A 41 14.36 -17.31 16.49
N GLU A 42 15.21 -16.39 16.01
CA GLU A 42 16.66 -16.54 16.01
C GLU A 42 17.21 -16.62 17.44
N ALA A 43 16.77 -15.74 18.35
CA ALA A 43 17.17 -15.79 19.76
C ALA A 43 16.81 -17.14 20.43
N LEU A 44 15.62 -17.68 20.14
CA LEU A 44 15.21 -19.01 20.59
C LEU A 44 16.11 -20.11 20.03
N ALA A 45 16.44 -20.06 18.73
CA ALA A 45 17.31 -21.04 18.09
C ALA A 45 18.75 -20.97 18.66
N THR A 46 19.29 -19.77 18.84
CA THR A 46 20.60 -19.56 19.46
C THR A 46 20.64 -20.10 20.88
N ARG A 47 19.62 -19.82 21.70
CA ARG A 47 19.57 -20.37 23.06
C ARG A 47 19.44 -21.89 23.05
N SER A 48 18.61 -22.45 22.17
CA SER A 48 18.50 -23.91 22.01
C SER A 48 19.83 -24.56 21.61
N GLU A 49 20.66 -23.87 20.82
CA GLU A 49 21.99 -24.38 20.47
C GLU A 49 22.93 -24.34 21.68
N GLN A 50 22.94 -23.24 22.45
CA GLN A 50 23.75 -23.10 23.66
C GLN A 50 23.42 -24.19 24.70
N LEU A 51 22.14 -24.55 24.84
CA LEU A 51 21.70 -25.59 25.77
C LEU A 51 22.25 -26.98 25.46
N LYS A 52 22.73 -27.24 24.22
CA LYS A 52 23.35 -28.52 23.87
C LYS A 52 24.76 -28.68 24.45
N THR A 53 25.44 -27.58 24.73
CA THR A 53 26.85 -27.55 25.15
C THR A 53 27.05 -27.13 26.60
N ILE A 54 26.02 -26.51 27.21
CA ILE A 54 26.05 -26.04 28.60
C ILE A 54 25.85 -27.21 29.57
N ASP A 55 26.63 -27.23 30.66
CA ASP A 55 26.36 -28.11 31.79
C ASP A 55 25.17 -27.56 32.62
N PRO A 56 24.04 -28.28 32.71
CA PRO A 56 22.87 -27.85 33.47
C PRO A 56 23.14 -27.59 34.96
N LEU A 57 24.20 -28.19 35.53
CA LEU A 57 24.58 -27.98 36.94
C LEU A 57 25.32 -26.66 37.18
N THR A 58 25.71 -25.95 36.12
CA THR A 58 26.44 -24.67 36.22
C THR A 58 25.66 -23.48 35.68
N ASP A 59 24.62 -23.71 34.87
CA ASP A 59 23.77 -22.64 34.35
C ASP A 59 22.68 -22.27 35.36
N LEU A 60 22.86 -21.08 35.96
CA LEU A 60 21.93 -20.53 36.94
C LEU A 60 20.51 -20.32 36.38
N ALA A 61 20.38 -19.96 35.09
CA ALA A 61 19.07 -19.72 34.47
C ALA A 61 18.27 -21.03 34.31
N LEU A 62 18.97 -22.14 34.05
CA LEU A 62 18.36 -23.48 34.08
C LEU A 62 17.97 -23.89 35.50
N GLN A 63 18.87 -23.75 36.47
CA GLN A 63 18.61 -24.14 37.87
C GLN A 63 17.44 -23.37 38.50
N THR A 64 17.29 -22.10 38.13
CA THR A 64 16.24 -21.23 38.67
C THR A 64 14.96 -21.26 37.83
N GLY A 65 14.91 -22.04 36.75
CA GLY A 65 13.76 -22.14 35.84
C GLY A 65 13.49 -20.88 35.00
N GLN A 66 14.37 -19.88 35.08
CA GLN A 66 14.26 -18.63 34.30
C GLN A 66 14.31 -18.88 32.80
N ASP A 67 15.07 -19.88 32.38
CA ASP A 67 15.14 -20.27 30.97
C ASP A 67 13.76 -20.72 30.44
N ALA A 68 13.06 -21.57 31.18
CA ALA A 68 11.72 -22.04 30.82
C ALA A 68 10.70 -20.90 30.81
N GLN A 69 10.78 -19.97 31.76
CA GLN A 69 9.91 -18.79 31.79
C GLN A 69 10.14 -17.89 30.58
N TRP A 70 11.41 -17.64 30.24
CA TRP A 70 11.78 -16.87 29.06
C TRP A 70 11.33 -17.54 27.76
N GLN A 71 11.51 -18.86 27.62
CA GLN A 71 11.05 -19.60 26.44
C GLN A 71 9.52 -19.54 26.27
N ALA A 72 8.77 -19.71 27.37
CA ALA A 72 7.32 -19.59 27.35
C ALA A 72 6.89 -18.17 26.94
N TRP A 73 7.49 -17.15 27.53
CA TRP A 73 7.26 -15.76 27.15
C TRP A 73 7.55 -15.53 25.65
N ALA A 74 8.69 -16.02 25.15
CA ALA A 74 9.09 -15.86 23.77
C ALA A 74 8.10 -16.55 22.81
N ALA A 75 7.60 -17.74 23.15
CA ALA A 75 6.56 -18.42 22.38
C ALA A 75 5.25 -17.60 22.32
N HIS A 76 4.83 -17.02 23.44
CA HIS A 76 3.65 -16.13 23.49
C HIS A 76 3.87 -14.84 22.69
N ALA A 77 5.02 -14.21 22.85
CA ALA A 77 5.38 -12.99 22.12
C ALA A 77 5.43 -13.23 20.60
N LYS A 78 6.02 -14.34 20.15
CA LYS A 78 6.04 -14.73 18.73
C LYS A 78 4.62 -14.92 18.18
N LYS A 79 3.75 -15.64 18.90
CA LYS A 79 2.34 -15.81 18.50
C LYS A 79 1.61 -14.47 18.39
N ARG A 80 1.82 -13.57 19.36
CA ARG A 80 1.26 -12.21 19.33
C ARG A 80 1.73 -11.43 18.10
N LEU A 81 3.04 -11.41 17.83
CA LEU A 81 3.61 -10.70 16.68
C LEU A 81 3.09 -11.23 15.34
N MET A 82 2.95 -12.55 15.20
CA MET A 82 2.37 -13.16 14.00
C MET A 82 0.89 -12.80 13.81
N ARG A 83 0.12 -12.75 14.91
CA ARG A 83 -1.27 -12.28 14.87
C ARG A 83 -1.34 -10.81 14.46
N GLU A 84 -0.53 -9.95 15.06
CA GLU A 84 -0.46 -8.53 14.72
C GLU A 84 -0.08 -8.34 13.24
N ALA A 85 0.89 -9.11 12.73
CA ALA A 85 1.26 -9.10 11.30
C ALA A 85 0.08 -9.50 10.40
N ALA A 86 -0.66 -10.56 10.76
CA ALA A 86 -1.86 -10.97 10.03
C ALA A 86 -2.96 -9.89 10.03
N GLU A 87 -3.16 -9.20 11.16
CA GLU A 87 -4.10 -8.09 11.28
C GLU A 87 -3.67 -6.88 10.42
N VAL A 88 -2.37 -6.59 10.34
CA VAL A 88 -1.82 -5.59 9.42
C VAL A 88 -2.06 -6.00 7.96
N ALA A 89 -1.81 -7.27 7.62
CA ALA A 89 -2.02 -7.79 6.27
C ALA A 89 -3.49 -7.69 5.84
N ALA A 90 -4.44 -7.98 6.73
CA ALA A 90 -5.86 -7.80 6.48
C ALA A 90 -6.22 -6.33 6.22
N ARG A 91 -5.69 -5.40 7.03
CA ARG A 91 -5.85 -3.95 6.83
C ARG A 91 -5.25 -3.50 5.50
N ARG A 92 -4.08 -4.03 5.13
CA ARG A 92 -3.40 -3.75 3.85
C ARG A 92 -4.23 -4.20 2.67
N GLU A 93 -4.86 -5.37 2.72
CA GLU A 93 -5.72 -5.86 1.66
C GLU A 93 -6.98 -5.01 1.50
N ALA A 94 -7.61 -4.61 2.61
CA ALA A 94 -8.74 -3.67 2.58
C ALA A 94 -8.32 -2.32 1.95
N GLN A 95 -7.14 -1.83 2.30
CA GLN A 95 -6.57 -0.60 1.75
C GLN A 95 -6.23 -0.73 0.26
N ARG A 96 -5.76 -1.90 -0.20
CA ARG A 96 -5.47 -2.18 -1.61
C ARG A 96 -6.72 -2.04 -2.47
N LYS A 97 -7.86 -2.51 -1.98
CA LYS A 97 -9.16 -2.37 -2.67
C LYS A 97 -9.58 -0.90 -2.81
N LYS A 98 -9.29 -0.05 -1.81
CA LYS A 98 -9.57 1.39 -1.90
C LYS A 98 -8.65 2.07 -2.92
N ALA A 99 -7.35 1.79 -2.88
CA ALA A 99 -6.39 2.29 -3.85
C ALA A 99 -6.77 1.88 -5.29
N GLN A 100 -7.21 0.63 -5.50
CA GLN A 100 -7.67 0.15 -6.80
C GLN A 100 -8.90 0.93 -7.30
N ARG A 101 -9.84 1.27 -6.42
CA ARG A 101 -11.00 2.10 -6.77
C ARG A 101 -10.58 3.52 -7.14
N ALA A 102 -9.70 4.15 -6.35
CA ALA A 102 -9.18 5.48 -6.63
C ALA A 102 -8.43 5.51 -7.97
N PHE A 103 -7.63 4.48 -8.25
CA PHE A 103 -6.95 4.32 -9.53
C PHE A 103 -7.94 4.24 -10.70
N GLY A 104 -8.96 3.39 -10.61
CA GLY A 104 -10.00 3.30 -11.65
C GLY A 104 -10.77 4.61 -11.85
N GLN A 105 -10.96 5.41 -10.81
CA GLN A 105 -11.58 6.75 -10.93
C GLN A 105 -10.68 7.71 -11.71
N VAL A 106 -9.37 7.71 -11.44
CA VAL A 106 -8.40 8.52 -12.19
C VAL A 106 -8.38 8.11 -13.67
N GLU A 107 -8.38 6.81 -13.96
CA GLU A 107 -8.44 6.30 -15.35
C GLU A 107 -9.73 6.70 -16.06
N ALA A 108 -10.88 6.60 -15.38
CA ALA A 108 -12.17 6.99 -15.95
C ALA A 108 -12.19 8.48 -16.32
N LEU A 109 -11.65 9.35 -15.46
CA LEU A 109 -11.58 10.79 -15.73
C LEU A 109 -10.63 11.12 -16.89
N ALA A 110 -9.47 10.44 -16.95
CA ALA A 110 -8.58 10.56 -18.09
C ALA A 110 -9.27 10.15 -19.41
N GLY A 111 -10.07 9.08 -19.38
CA GLY A 111 -10.88 8.64 -20.52
C GLY A 111 -11.94 9.69 -20.94
N ILE A 112 -12.69 10.25 -19.99
CA ILE A 112 -13.67 11.30 -20.27
C ILE A 112 -13.00 12.52 -20.91
N ARG A 113 -11.87 12.96 -20.36
CA ARG A 113 -11.13 14.10 -20.89
C ARG A 113 -10.65 13.87 -22.33
N ARG A 114 -10.17 12.66 -22.62
CA ARG A 114 -9.78 12.28 -23.98
C ARG A 114 -10.95 12.38 -24.96
N LEU A 115 -12.13 11.86 -24.58
CA LEU A 115 -13.34 11.95 -25.38
C LEU A 115 -13.78 13.40 -25.60
N GLU A 116 -13.72 14.25 -24.57
CA GLU A 116 -14.02 15.69 -24.70
C GLU A 116 -13.08 16.37 -25.71
N ASP A 117 -11.79 16.04 -25.68
CA ASP A 117 -10.79 16.63 -26.57
C ASP A 117 -10.98 16.17 -28.02
N GLU A 118 -11.29 14.89 -28.22
CA GLU A 118 -11.65 14.33 -29.54
C GLU A 118 -12.91 14.99 -30.11
N GLU A 119 -13.97 15.15 -29.30
CA GLU A 119 -15.18 15.83 -29.73
C GLU A 119 -14.93 17.29 -30.08
N ARG A 120 -14.08 17.98 -29.32
CA ARG A 120 -13.68 19.37 -29.58
C ARG A 120 -12.95 19.49 -30.93
N MET A 121 -12.02 18.57 -31.21
CA MET A 121 -11.30 18.53 -32.48
C MET A 121 -12.25 18.28 -33.65
N LEU A 122 -13.18 17.32 -33.53
CA LEU A 122 -14.18 17.05 -34.57
C LEU A 122 -15.08 18.26 -34.84
N ARG A 123 -15.56 18.93 -33.78
CA ARG A 123 -16.36 20.15 -33.91
C ARG A 123 -15.58 21.29 -34.57
N ALA A 124 -14.31 21.46 -34.22
CA ALA A 124 -13.43 22.46 -34.84
C ALA A 124 -13.21 22.16 -36.33
N ALA A 125 -12.89 20.91 -36.68
CA ALA A 125 -12.73 20.49 -38.07
C ALA A 125 -14.02 20.69 -38.90
N ARG A 126 -15.19 20.39 -38.32
CA ARG A 126 -16.48 20.62 -38.98
C ARG A 126 -16.76 22.10 -39.23
N ARG A 127 -16.41 22.99 -38.30
CA ARG A 127 -16.54 24.45 -38.49
C ARG A 127 -15.66 24.93 -39.64
N VAL A 128 -14.40 24.50 -39.68
CA VAL A 128 -13.47 24.85 -40.78
C VAL A 128 -13.97 24.35 -42.13
N HIS A 129 -14.57 23.16 -42.19
CA HIS A 129 -15.12 22.60 -43.43
C HIS A 129 -16.48 23.20 -43.85
N SER A 130 -17.19 23.87 -42.94
CA SER A 130 -18.49 24.50 -43.20
C SER A 130 -18.36 25.97 -43.63
N ASP A 131 -17.15 26.55 -43.60
CA ASP A 131 -16.81 27.90 -44.10
C ASP A 131 -15.92 27.85 -45.38
N PRO A 132 -16.31 27.20 -46.50
CA PRO A 132 -15.53 27.27 -47.73
C PRO A 132 -15.75 28.56 -48.55
N ASP A 133 -16.82 29.34 -48.30
CA ASP A 133 -17.25 30.47 -49.15
C ASP A 133 -17.26 31.85 -48.45
N GLY A 134 -16.38 32.07 -47.48
CA GLY A 134 -16.20 33.35 -46.79
C GLY A 134 -15.36 34.40 -47.55
N SER A 135 -14.95 34.16 -48.80
CA SER A 135 -14.17 35.12 -49.60
C SER A 135 -14.65 35.20 -51.05
N GLY A 136 -15.93 35.49 -51.21
CA GLY A 136 -16.49 36.00 -52.45
C GLY A 136 -17.16 37.35 -52.21
N ARG A 137 -16.37 38.43 -52.00
CA ARG A 137 -16.71 39.83 -52.36
C ARG A 137 -15.68 40.82 -51.82
N SER A 138 -14.90 41.39 -52.72
CA SER A 138 -14.67 42.84 -52.87
C SER A 138 -13.45 43.06 -53.78
N GLY A 139 -13.69 43.67 -54.95
CA GLY A 139 -12.65 44.06 -55.91
C GLY A 139 -13.13 43.88 -57.34
#